data_AF-A0A949GTU6-F1
#
_entry.id   AF-A0A949GTU6-F1
#
_cell.length_a   1.000
_cell.length_b   1.000
_cell.length_c   1.000
_cell.angle_alpha   90.00
_cell.angle_beta   90.00
_cell.angle_gamma   90.00
#
_symmetry.space_group_name_H-M   'P 1'
#
loop_
_entity.id
_entity.type
_entity.pdbx_description
1 polymer ?
#
loop_
_entity_poly.entity_id
_entity_poly.type
_entity_poly.pdbx_seq_one_letter_code
_entity_poly.pdbx_strand_id
1 'polypeptide(L)'
;MPLFDRKDKSRYASFTRRSLMLTGGMTGVFALLAGRLYQLQIVNGSEYKMEAEDNRVNQRLVAPPRGTILDRFGVELANNRRNYRVVIIAEQATDGVEAALDAIGKIILLTPRQKDKVLRDIAQNKKFAPVPVVENLSWDEFARVNLHLPYLPGVQPDVGETRSYP
;
A
#
# COMPACT_ATOMS: atom_id res chain seq x y z
N MET A 1 63.89 11.11 46.67
CA MET A 1 63.98 10.06 45.64
C MET A 1 62.72 9.21 45.75
N PRO A 2 61.74 9.28 44.83
CA PRO A 2 60.52 8.50 44.99
C PRO A 2 60.79 7.07 44.50
N LEU A 3 60.46 6.11 45.36
CA LEU A 3 60.48 4.69 45.06
C LEU A 3 59.29 4.39 44.15
N PHE A 4 59.51 4.20 42.85
CA PHE A 4 58.48 3.63 41.97
C PHE A 4 58.25 2.18 42.39
N ASP A 5 57.18 1.97 43.15
CA ASP A 5 56.76 0.69 43.69
C ASP A 5 56.42 -0.27 42.53
N ARG A 6 56.96 -1.49 42.58
CA ARG A 6 56.67 -2.57 41.60
C ARG A 6 55.17 -2.86 41.50
N LYS A 7 54.39 -2.50 42.53
CA LYS A 7 52.94 -2.62 42.62
C LYS A 7 52.17 -1.74 41.62
N ASP A 8 52.73 -0.60 41.21
CA ASP A 8 52.12 0.26 40.20
C ASP A 8 52.28 -0.33 38.80
N LYS A 9 53.47 -0.85 38.46
CA LYS A 9 53.72 -1.52 37.16
C LYS A 9 52.81 -2.72 36.93
N SER A 10 52.51 -3.52 37.95
CA SER A 10 51.59 -4.68 37.82
C SER A 10 50.12 -4.25 37.68
N ARG A 11 49.70 -3.17 38.34
CA ARG A 11 48.38 -2.53 38.13
C ARG A 11 48.24 -1.99 36.71
N TYR A 12 49.23 -1.29 36.16
CA TYR A 12 49.21 -0.84 34.77
C TYR A 12 49.13 -2.01 33.79
N ALA A 13 49.93 -3.05 33.96
CA ALA A 13 49.91 -4.23 33.08
C ALA A 13 48.55 -4.96 33.08
N SER A 14 47.93 -5.10 34.25
CA SER A 14 46.59 -5.71 34.36
C SER A 14 45.48 -4.84 33.78
N PHE A 15 45.57 -3.52 33.93
CA PHE A 15 44.65 -2.56 33.32
C PHE A 15 44.76 -2.56 31.79
N THR A 16 45.98 -2.50 31.23
CA THR A 16 46.23 -2.57 29.79
C THR A 16 45.72 -3.89 29.19
N ARG A 17 45.92 -5.02 29.88
CA ARG A 17 45.40 -6.32 29.41
C ARG A 17 43.88 -6.38 29.37
N ARG A 18 43.19 -5.83 30.38
CA ARG A 18 41.73 -5.76 30.42
C ARG A 18 41.18 -4.82 29.34
N SER A 19 41.80 -3.65 29.16
CA SER A 19 41.44 -2.72 28.10
C SER A 19 41.62 -3.37 26.72
N LEU A 20 42.73 -4.07 26.49
CA LEU A 20 42.98 -4.77 25.22
C LEU A 20 41.92 -5.84 24.94
N MET A 21 41.55 -6.63 25.96
CA MET A 21 40.50 -7.64 25.85
C MET A 21 39.13 -7.02 25.52
N LEU A 22 38.77 -5.93 26.19
CA LEU A 22 37.50 -5.23 25.94
C LEU A 22 37.46 -4.59 24.55
N THR A 23 38.52 -3.90 24.15
CA THR A 23 38.62 -3.30 22.82
C THR A 23 38.63 -4.36 21.73
N GLY A 24 39.34 -5.47 21.92
CA GLY A 24 39.33 -6.61 21.00
C GLY A 24 37.95 -7.24 20.87
N GLY A 25 37.26 -7.47 21.99
CA GLY A 25 35.88 -7.98 21.99
C GLY A 25 34.91 -7.03 21.28
N MET A 26 34.97 -5.73 21.58
CA MET A 26 34.14 -4.72 20.93
C MET A 26 34.41 -4.66 19.42
N THR A 27 35.68 -4.66 19.02
CA THR A 27 36.07 -4.68 17.61
C THR A 27 35.55 -5.92 16.89
N GLY A 28 35.60 -7.09 17.54
CA GLY A 28 35.03 -8.33 17.01
C GLY A 28 33.51 -8.24 16.77
N VAL A 29 32.77 -7.66 17.72
CA VAL A 29 31.32 -7.44 17.57
C VAL A 29 31.03 -6.49 16.41
N PHE A 30 31.76 -5.37 16.32
CA PHE A 30 31.59 -4.42 15.21
C PHE A 30 31.93 -5.03 13.86
N ALA A 31 32.98 -5.86 13.78
CA ALA A 31 33.34 -6.58 12.55
C ALA A 31 32.23 -7.55 12.12
N LEU A 32 31.62 -8.27 13.08
CA LEU A 32 30.50 -9.16 12.81
C LEU A 32 29.28 -8.38 12.29
N LEU A 33 28.91 -7.28 12.93
CA LEU A 33 27.82 -6.42 12.49
C LEU A 33 28.08 -5.82 11.09
N ALA A 34 29.31 -5.37 10.84
CA ALA A 34 29.71 -4.86 9.53
C ALA A 34 29.62 -5.94 8.44
N GLY A 35 30.05 -7.17 8.76
CA GLY A 35 29.90 -8.32 7.86
C GLY A 35 28.43 -8.65 7.57
N ARG A 36 27.57 -8.63 8.59
CA ARG A 36 26.12 -8.83 8.41
C ARG A 36 25.49 -7.73 7.57
N LEU A 37 25.90 -6.48 7.78
CA LEU A 37 25.43 -5.34 6.99
C LEU A 37 25.85 -5.47 5.53
N TYR A 38 27.10 -5.86 5.27
CA TYR A 38 27.61 -6.14 3.93
C TYR A 38 26.81 -7.24 3.23
N GLN A 39 26.49 -8.33 3.94
CA GLN A 39 25.64 -9.40 3.41
C GLN A 39 24.26 -8.86 2.99
N LEU A 40 23.59 -8.11 3.86
CA LEU A 40 22.25 -7.58 3.58
C LEU A 40 22.25 -6.56 2.42
N GLN A 41 23.28 -5.71 2.34
CA GLN A 41 23.32 -4.62 1.37
C GLN A 41 23.92 -5.01 0.03
N ILE A 42 24.98 -5.82 -0.01
CA ILE A 42 25.70 -6.15 -1.25
C ILE A 42 25.22 -7.49 -1.82
N VAL A 43 25.16 -8.54 -0.99
CA VAL A 43 24.81 -9.88 -1.47
C VAL A 43 23.32 -9.97 -1.74
N ASN A 44 22.49 -9.54 -0.79
CA ASN A 44 21.03 -9.63 -0.90
C ASN A 44 20.36 -8.32 -1.36
N GLY A 45 21.14 -7.24 -1.53
CA GLY A 45 20.57 -5.92 -1.79
C GLY A 45 19.83 -5.81 -3.12
N SER A 46 20.29 -6.51 -4.17
CA SER A 46 19.61 -6.52 -5.46
C SER A 46 18.26 -7.23 -5.42
N GLU A 47 18.17 -8.33 -4.66
CA GLU A 47 16.94 -9.09 -4.47
C GLU A 47 15.91 -8.27 -3.68
N TYR A 48 16.29 -7.72 -2.53
CA TYR A 48 15.39 -6.86 -1.75
C TYR A 48 14.99 -5.58 -2.49
N LYS A 49 15.88 -5.03 -3.33
CA LYS A 49 15.53 -3.90 -4.19
C LYS A 49 14.50 -4.32 -5.24
N MET A 50 14.63 -5.50 -5.84
CA MET A 50 13.67 -6.01 -6.82
C MET A 50 12.31 -6.30 -6.16
N GLU A 51 12.28 -6.98 -5.02
CA GLU A 51 11.05 -7.23 -4.26
C GLU A 51 10.36 -5.92 -3.81
N ALA A 52 11.14 -4.91 -3.44
CA ALA A 52 10.61 -3.58 -3.11
C ALA A 52 10.06 -2.85 -4.35
N GLU A 53 10.69 -3.01 -5.51
CA GLU A 53 10.22 -2.47 -6.79
C GLU A 53 8.91 -3.14 -7.24
N ASP A 54 8.80 -4.46 -7.11
CA ASP A 54 7.57 -5.20 -7.43
C ASP A 54 6.41 -4.81 -6.49
N ASN A 55 6.70 -4.57 -5.22
CA ASN A 55 5.72 -4.02 -4.27
C ASN A 55 5.32 -2.56 -4.59
N ARG A 56 6.13 -1.82 -5.37
CA ARG A 56 5.83 -0.43 -5.77
C ARG A 56 4.95 -0.37 -7.03
N VAL A 57 5.04 -1.34 -7.93
CA VAL A 57 4.39 -1.27 -9.24
C VAL A 57 3.22 -2.25 -9.31
N ASN A 58 2.01 -1.74 -9.09
CA ASN A 58 0.78 -2.50 -9.35
C ASN A 58 0.48 -2.47 -10.87
N GLN A 59 0.99 -3.45 -11.62
CA GLN A 59 0.66 -3.61 -13.04
C GLN A 59 -0.81 -4.03 -13.18
N ARG A 60 -1.68 -3.07 -13.51
CA ARG A 60 -3.07 -3.34 -13.88
C ARG A 60 -3.21 -3.41 -15.39
N LEU A 61 -3.63 -4.55 -15.91
CA LEU A 61 -4.02 -4.69 -17.32
C LEU A 61 -5.25 -3.83 -17.59
N VAL A 62 -5.10 -2.81 -18.45
CA VAL A 62 -6.23 -2.00 -18.93
C VAL A 62 -6.75 -2.66 -20.20
N ALA A 63 -7.93 -3.26 -20.14
CA ALA A 63 -8.57 -3.83 -21.32
C ALA A 63 -8.89 -2.73 -22.34
N PRO A 64 -8.65 -2.94 -23.64
CA PRO A 64 -9.02 -1.97 -24.65
C PRO A 64 -10.55 -1.84 -24.78
N PRO A 65 -11.05 -0.65 -25.14
CA PRO A 65 -12.47 -0.45 -25.41
C PRO A 65 -12.92 -1.32 -26.59
N ARG A 66 -14.14 -1.85 -26.53
CA ARG A 66 -14.74 -2.60 -27.66
C ARG A 66 -15.21 -1.64 -28.76
N GLY A 67 -15.24 -2.12 -30.01
CA GLY A 67 -15.79 -1.33 -31.13
C GLY A 67 -17.29 -1.04 -31.00
N THR A 68 -17.73 0.07 -31.58
CA THR A 68 -19.15 0.40 -31.76
C THR A 68 -19.75 -0.48 -32.85
N ILE A 69 -20.96 -1.02 -32.61
CA ILE A 69 -21.71 -1.80 -33.60
C ILE A 69 -22.79 -0.90 -34.18
N LEU A 70 -22.81 -0.80 -35.51
CA LEU A 70 -23.75 0.03 -36.28
C LEU A 70 -24.67 -0.88 -37.10
N ASP A 71 -25.93 -0.48 -37.28
CA ASP A 71 -26.81 -1.05 -38.30
C ASP A 71 -26.40 -0.55 -39.71
N ARG A 72 -26.96 -1.15 -40.76
CA ARG A 72 -26.76 -0.78 -42.18
C ARG A 72 -27.06 0.70 -42.49
N PHE A 73 -27.86 1.36 -41.64
CA PHE A 73 -28.18 2.79 -41.76
C PHE A 73 -27.31 3.69 -40.88
N GLY A 74 -26.29 3.15 -40.21
CA GLY A 74 -25.40 3.90 -39.33
C GLY A 74 -25.95 4.18 -37.92
N VAL A 75 -27.06 3.56 -37.53
CA VAL A 75 -27.61 3.68 -36.17
C VAL A 75 -26.81 2.78 -35.22
N GLU A 76 -26.38 3.33 -34.08
CA GLU A 76 -25.68 2.56 -33.06
C GLU A 76 -26.60 1.50 -32.44
N LEU A 77 -26.24 0.22 -32.57
CA LEU A 77 -26.92 -0.90 -31.90
C LEU A 77 -26.25 -1.25 -30.57
N ALA A 78 -24.95 -0.95 -30.46
CA ALA A 78 -24.22 -1.17 -29.22
C ALA A 78 -22.98 -0.27 -29.16
N ASN A 79 -22.87 0.51 -28.09
CA ASN A 79 -21.75 1.40 -27.83
C ASN A 79 -21.17 1.17 -26.42
N ASN A 80 -20.02 1.76 -26.13
CA ASN A 80 -19.47 1.76 -24.78
C ASN A 80 -19.87 3.06 -24.09
N ARG A 81 -20.40 2.95 -22.87
CA ARG A 81 -20.69 4.08 -22.00
C ARG A 81 -19.72 4.06 -20.83
N ARG A 82 -19.15 5.23 -20.49
CA ARG A 82 -18.35 5.39 -19.28
C ARG A 82 -19.20 5.07 -18.06
N ASN A 83 -18.71 4.16 -17.22
CA ASN A 83 -19.31 3.79 -15.96
C ASN A 83 -18.47 4.40 -14.84
N TYR A 84 -18.92 5.55 -14.33
CA TYR A 84 -18.31 6.17 -13.15
C TYR A 84 -18.75 5.39 -11.92
N ARG A 85 -17.79 4.82 -11.21
CA ARG A 85 -18.06 4.02 -10.01
C ARG A 85 -17.09 4.37 -8.89
N VAL A 86 -17.51 4.02 -7.69
CA VAL A 86 -16.69 4.19 -6.49
C VAL A 86 -16.48 2.80 -5.90
N VAL A 87 -15.22 2.45 -5.67
CA VAL A 87 -14.82 1.18 -5.07
C VAL A 87 -14.24 1.43 -3.68
N ILE A 88 -14.34 0.44 -2.81
CA ILE A 88 -13.73 0.46 -1.48
C ILE A 88 -12.75 -0.71 -1.34
N ILE A 89 -11.58 -0.44 -0.77
CA ILE A 89 -10.58 -1.43 -0.40
C ILE A 89 -10.56 -1.50 1.13
N ALA A 90 -11.02 -2.62 1.69
CA ALA A 90 -11.22 -2.76 3.13
C ALA A 90 -9.93 -2.62 3.94
N GLU A 91 -8.78 -3.04 3.39
CA GLU A 91 -7.48 -2.87 4.03
C GLU A 91 -7.04 -1.41 4.18
N GLN A 92 -7.50 -0.53 3.30
CA GLN A 92 -7.14 0.89 3.29
C GLN A 92 -8.11 1.77 4.10
N ALA A 93 -9.21 1.20 4.58
CA ALA A 93 -10.21 1.89 5.39
C ALA A 93 -9.77 1.96 6.86
N THR A 94 -8.99 3.00 7.21
CA THR A 94 -8.35 3.15 8.54
C THR A 94 -9.35 3.19 9.69
N ASP A 95 -10.47 3.91 9.51
CA ASP A 95 -11.53 4.05 10.52
C ASP A 95 -12.59 2.94 10.44
N GLY A 96 -12.35 1.91 9.62
CA GLY A 96 -13.27 0.83 9.35
C GLY A 96 -14.19 1.08 8.14
N VAL A 97 -14.71 -0.02 7.61
CA VAL A 97 -15.52 -0.03 6.38
C VAL A 97 -16.86 0.69 6.58
N GLU A 98 -17.51 0.49 7.72
CA GLU A 98 -18.81 1.12 8.00
C GLU A 98 -18.71 2.64 8.05
N ALA A 99 -17.68 3.17 8.70
CA ALA A 99 -17.40 4.60 8.77
C ALA A 99 -17.16 5.20 7.37
N ALA A 100 -16.40 4.51 6.52
CA ALA A 100 -16.19 4.92 5.13
C ALA A 100 -17.50 4.93 4.33
N LEU A 101 -18.36 3.92 4.49
CA LEU A 101 -19.68 3.87 3.83
C LEU A 101 -20.61 4.98 4.33
N ASP A 102 -20.57 5.32 5.62
CA ASP A 102 -21.33 6.44 6.17
C ASP A 102 -20.83 7.79 5.68
N ALA A 103 -19.52 7.96 5.52
CA ALA A 103 -18.93 9.17 4.95
C ALA A 103 -19.32 9.34 3.47
N ILE A 104 -19.30 8.27 2.68
CA ILE A 104 -19.79 8.26 1.28
C ILE A 104 -21.29 8.59 1.23
N GLY A 105 -22.08 8.02 2.13
CA GLY A 105 -23.53 8.25 2.22
C GLY A 105 -23.93 9.71 2.50
N LYS A 106 -23.01 10.54 3.00
CA LYS A 106 -23.22 11.99 3.14
C LYS A 106 -23.04 12.77 1.83
N ILE A 107 -22.34 12.20 0.85
CA ILE A 107 -21.99 12.85 -0.42
C ILE A 107 -22.93 12.38 -1.54
N ILE A 108 -23.21 11.08 -1.56
CA ILE A 108 -24.11 10.43 -2.52
C ILE A 108 -25.21 9.69 -1.80
N LEU A 109 -26.39 9.60 -2.42
CA LEU A 109 -27.53 8.89 -1.85
C LEU A 109 -27.23 7.38 -1.81
N LEU A 110 -26.88 6.87 -0.62
CA LEU A 110 -26.67 5.45 -0.40
C LEU A 110 -27.83 4.87 0.40
N THR A 111 -28.57 3.93 -0.20
CA THR A 111 -29.68 3.27 0.50
C THR A 111 -29.14 2.27 1.54
N PRO A 112 -29.86 2.03 2.66
CA PRO A 112 -29.44 1.05 3.66
C PRO A 112 -29.22 -0.35 3.06
N ARG A 113 -30.07 -0.75 2.10
CA ARG A 113 -29.93 -2.03 1.38
C ARG A 113 -28.64 -2.12 0.57
N GLN A 114 -28.19 -1.02 -0.04
CA GLN A 114 -26.92 -0.98 -0.74
C GLN A 114 -25.74 -1.10 0.23
N LYS A 115 -25.79 -0.39 1.37
CA LYS A 115 -24.77 -0.49 2.42
C LYS A 115 -24.62 -1.94 2.90
N ASP A 116 -25.73 -2.61 3.21
CA ASP A 116 -25.72 -4.00 3.67
C ASP A 116 -25.18 -4.96 2.60
N LYS A 117 -25.48 -4.71 1.32
CA LYS A 117 -24.94 -5.50 0.22
C LYS A 117 -23.42 -5.37 0.15
N VAL A 118 -22.91 -4.14 0.20
CA VAL A 118 -21.47 -3.87 0.14
C VAL A 118 -20.73 -4.49 1.33
N LEU A 119 -21.30 -4.41 2.53
CA LEU A 119 -20.73 -5.07 3.72
C LEU A 119 -20.65 -6.59 3.56
N ARG A 120 -21.68 -7.23 2.99
CA ARG A 120 -21.65 -8.66 2.65
C ARG A 120 -20.59 -8.98 1.60
N ASP A 121 -20.50 -8.17 0.54
CA ASP A 121 -19.56 -8.38 -0.55
C ASP A 121 -18.10 -8.24 -0.06
N ILE A 122 -17.84 -7.30 0.87
CA ILE A 122 -16.53 -7.15 1.53
C ILE A 122 -16.20 -8.36 2.41
N ALA A 123 -17.19 -8.88 3.14
CA ALA A 123 -16.98 -10.06 4.00
C ALA A 123 -16.67 -11.34 3.19
N GLN A 124 -17.16 -11.42 1.94
CA GLN A 124 -16.92 -12.55 1.05
C GLN A 124 -15.61 -12.45 0.25
N ASN A 125 -15.07 -11.24 0.10
CA ASN A 125 -13.86 -10.97 -0.67
C ASN A 125 -12.62 -10.81 0.23
N LYS A 126 -11.43 -10.89 -0.39
CA LYS A 126 -10.18 -10.60 0.31
C LYS A 126 -10.10 -9.11 0.65
N LYS A 127 -9.47 -8.75 1.78
CA LYS A 127 -9.41 -7.35 2.27
C LYS A 127 -8.74 -6.36 1.31
N PHE A 128 -7.84 -6.84 0.45
CA PHE A 128 -7.15 -6.04 -0.57
C PHE A 128 -7.92 -5.95 -1.89
N ALA A 129 -9.01 -6.70 -2.06
CA ALA A 129 -9.79 -6.69 -3.30
C ALA A 129 -10.69 -5.45 -3.32
N PRO A 130 -10.72 -4.68 -4.43
CA PRO A 130 -11.63 -3.56 -4.57
C PRO A 130 -13.06 -4.08 -4.73
N VAL A 131 -13.98 -3.59 -3.89
CA VAL A 131 -15.41 -3.91 -3.95
C VAL A 131 -16.18 -2.68 -4.42
N PRO A 132 -17.03 -2.78 -5.46
CA PRO A 132 -17.83 -1.64 -5.92
C PRO A 132 -18.90 -1.27 -4.90
N VAL A 133 -18.97 0.02 -4.55
CA VAL A 133 -19.96 0.57 -3.62
C VAL A 133 -21.18 1.09 -4.39
N VAL A 134 -20.94 1.96 -5.37
CA VAL A 134 -21.96 2.51 -6.27
C VAL A 134 -21.40 2.54 -7.69
N GLU A 135 -22.25 2.20 -8.65
CA GLU A 135 -21.96 2.20 -10.09
C GLU A 135 -22.92 3.14 -10.82
N ASN A 136 -22.56 3.53 -12.04
CA ASN A 136 -23.33 4.41 -12.91
C ASN A 136 -23.62 5.80 -12.31
N LEU A 137 -22.66 6.35 -11.57
CA LEU A 137 -22.75 7.71 -11.05
C LEU A 137 -22.80 8.74 -12.18
N SER A 138 -23.51 9.84 -11.94
CA SER A 138 -23.38 11.02 -12.79
C SER A 138 -21.98 11.63 -12.65
N TRP A 139 -21.55 12.39 -13.67
CA TRP A 139 -20.27 13.10 -13.63
C TRP A 139 -20.16 14.02 -12.40
N ASP A 140 -21.26 14.70 -12.06
CA ASP A 140 -21.30 15.63 -10.92
C ASP A 140 -21.15 14.89 -9.58
N GLU A 141 -21.80 13.74 -9.41
CA GLU A 141 -21.63 12.90 -8.22
C GLU A 141 -20.22 12.35 -8.11
N PHE A 142 -19.68 11.85 -9.22
CA PHE A 142 -18.30 11.34 -9.28
C PHE A 142 -17.28 12.43 -8.93
N ALA A 143 -17.45 13.63 -9.48
CA ALA A 143 -16.60 14.78 -9.18
C ALA A 143 -16.69 15.20 -7.71
N ARG A 144 -17.90 15.19 -7.12
CA ARG A 144 -18.09 15.48 -5.68
C ARG A 144 -17.37 14.47 -4.79
N VAL A 145 -17.41 13.18 -5.12
CA VAL A 145 -16.67 12.15 -4.37
C VAL A 145 -15.17 12.39 -4.50
N ASN A 146 -14.67 12.67 -5.71
CA ASN A 146 -13.25 12.94 -5.95
C ASN A 146 -12.71 14.12 -5.12
N LEU A 147 -13.49 15.18 -4.97
CA LEU A 147 -13.11 16.33 -4.14
C LEU A 147 -12.95 15.98 -2.65
N HIS A 148 -13.69 14.98 -2.17
CA HIS A 148 -13.67 14.55 -0.76
C HIS A 148 -12.77 13.35 -0.50
N LEU A 149 -12.05 12.83 -1.50
CA LEU A 149 -11.15 11.68 -1.35
C LEU A 149 -10.18 11.76 -0.16
N PRO A 150 -9.58 12.92 0.17
CA PRO A 150 -8.70 13.01 1.34
C PRO A 150 -9.37 12.64 2.67
N TYR A 151 -10.70 12.73 2.74
CA TYR A 151 -11.51 12.43 3.92
C TYR A 151 -12.19 11.05 3.86
N LEU A 152 -11.94 10.26 2.80
CA LEU A 152 -12.57 8.97 2.55
C LEU A 152 -11.51 7.85 2.51
N PRO A 153 -10.95 7.45 3.67
CA PRO A 153 -9.92 6.42 3.71
C PRO A 153 -10.45 5.09 3.13
N GLY A 154 -9.68 4.51 2.20
CA GLY A 154 -10.00 3.25 1.53
C GLY A 154 -10.99 3.35 0.37
N VAL A 155 -11.51 4.55 0.08
CA VAL A 155 -12.37 4.79 -1.08
C VAL A 155 -11.51 5.19 -2.27
N GLN A 156 -11.72 4.55 -3.41
CA GLN A 156 -11.05 4.90 -4.66
C GLN A 156 -12.08 5.12 -5.76
N PRO A 157 -11.96 6.20 -6.55
CA PRO A 157 -12.76 6.37 -7.74
C PRO A 157 -12.25 5.44 -8.84
N ASP A 158 -13.16 4.85 -9.59
CA ASP A 158 -12.80 4.01 -10.73
C ASP A 158 -13.68 4.36 -11.94
N VAL A 159 -13.07 4.34 -13.11
CA VAL A 159 -13.74 4.65 -14.37
C VAL A 159 -13.72 3.40 -15.23
N GLY A 160 -14.85 2.71 -15.26
CA GLY A 160 -15.05 1.55 -16.12
C GLY A 160 -15.72 1.91 -17.44
N GLU A 161 -15.87 0.90 -18.29
CA GLU A 161 -16.75 0.95 -19.46
C GLU A 161 -17.82 -0.14 -19.33
N THR A 162 -19.07 0.22 -19.54
CA THR A 162 -20.20 -0.71 -19.62
C THR A 162 -20.78 -0.66 -21.03
N ARG A 163 -21.24 -1.81 -21.54
CA ARG A 163 -21.92 -1.88 -22.84
C ARG A 163 -23.32 -1.30 -22.71
N SER A 164 -23.67 -0.37 -23.58
CA SER A 164 -25.03 0.15 -23.72
C SER A 164 -25.63 -0.34 -25.03
N TYR A 165 -26.87 -0.84 -24.94
CA TYR A 165 -27.71 -1.21 -26.09
C TYR A 165 -28.85 -0.20 -26.13
N PRO A 166 -28.74 0.86 -26.96
CA PRO A 166 -29.80 1.84 -27.13
C PRO A 166 -31.05 1.25 -27.79
#